data_AF-A0A9P8CA42-F1
#
_entry.id   AF-A0A9P8CA42-F1
#
_cell.length_a   1.000
_cell.length_b   1.000
_cell.length_c   1.000
_cell.angle_alpha   90.00
_cell.angle_beta   90.00
_cell.angle_gamma   90.00
#
_symmetry.space_group_name_H-M   'P 1'
#
loop_
_entity.id
_entity.type
_entity.pdbx_description
1 polymer ?
#
loop_
_entity_poly.entity_id
_entity_poly.type
_entity_poly.pdbx_seq_one_letter_code
_entity_poly.pdbx_strand_id
1 'polypeptide(L)'
;MVAPQGLRNMLPKPKIAFRALSLTSTGSAWRVNTTAFSPSAFVPYNHGHLILAQQRLRRPVSPHLAIYRMQINYFTSPVHRITGCLVSGTIYAFGATYLVSPLFGWHVDIASIAAAFGDLPIAAKLSAKFAFAWPFVFHCVNGCGHLIWDTGRRFKTKQIVAQGWTIVGLSLAGAGWLAFMV
;
A
#
# COMPACT_ATOMS: atom_id res chain seq x y z
N MET A 1 -32.66 26.33 7.42
CA MET A 1 -32.73 25.13 8.29
C MET A 1 -32.04 25.47 9.60
N VAL A 2 -32.82 25.57 10.66
CA VAL A 2 -32.46 26.08 12.00
C VAL A 2 -31.94 24.92 12.85
N ALA A 3 -30.77 25.06 13.46
CA ALA A 3 -30.27 24.13 14.49
C ALA A 3 -30.75 24.63 15.88
N PRO A 4 -31.31 23.77 16.75
CA PRO A 4 -31.88 24.21 18.02
C PRO A 4 -30.82 24.53 19.07
N GLN A 5 -30.95 25.70 19.73
CA GLN A 5 -30.09 26.24 20.80
C GLN A 5 -30.29 25.56 22.18
N GLY A 6 -30.73 24.29 22.21
CA GLY A 6 -31.37 23.70 23.40
C GLY A 6 -30.50 22.87 24.35
N LEU A 7 -29.17 22.81 24.22
CA LEU A 7 -28.36 21.81 24.97
C LEU A 7 -27.01 22.31 25.50
N ARG A 8 -26.84 23.63 25.68
CA ARG A 8 -25.58 24.21 26.17
C ARG A 8 -25.49 24.39 27.70
N ASN A 9 -26.57 24.20 28.45
CA ASN A 9 -26.63 24.55 29.88
C ASN A 9 -26.73 23.36 30.86
N MET A 10 -26.35 22.14 30.45
CA MET A 10 -26.41 20.94 31.32
C MET A 10 -25.04 20.36 31.69
N LEU A 11 -24.01 21.19 31.81
CA LEU A 11 -22.73 20.77 32.40
C LEU A 11 -22.63 21.28 33.85
N PRO A 12 -22.50 20.40 34.86
CA PRO A 12 -22.25 20.82 36.24
C PRO A 12 -20.89 21.53 36.32
N LYS A 13 -20.89 22.78 36.81
CA LYS A 13 -19.67 23.56 37.04
C LYS A 13 -18.83 22.86 38.13
N PRO A 14 -17.55 22.52 37.87
CA PRO A 14 -16.73 21.92 38.91
C PRO A 14 -16.46 22.98 40.00
N LYS A 15 -16.93 22.73 41.22
CA LYS A 15 -16.52 23.50 42.40
C LYS A 15 -15.11 23.08 42.80
N ILE A 16 -14.11 23.68 42.16
CA ILE A 16 -12.71 23.49 42.53
C ILE A 16 -12.44 24.38 43.74
N ALA A 17 -12.47 23.80 44.94
CA ALA A 17 -11.99 24.45 46.14
C ALA A 17 -10.46 24.44 46.11
N PHE A 18 -9.84 25.60 45.93
CA PHE A 18 -8.40 25.75 46.11
C PHE A 18 -8.08 25.69 47.60
N ARG A 19 -7.59 24.53 48.06
CA ARG A 19 -6.96 24.40 49.38
C ARG A 19 -5.56 25.02 49.26
N ALA A 20 -5.32 26.14 49.91
CA ALA A 20 -3.99 26.74 49.98
C ALA A 20 -3.04 25.76 50.69
N LEU A 21 -2.18 25.11 49.92
CA LEU A 21 -1.07 24.33 50.43
C LEU A 21 0.09 25.30 50.66
N SER A 22 0.43 25.54 51.93
CA SER A 22 1.65 26.26 52.31
C SER A 22 2.86 25.41 51.95
N LEU A 23 3.35 25.58 50.73
CA LEU A 23 4.63 25.04 50.27
C LEU A 23 5.75 25.91 50.84
N THR A 24 6.46 25.35 51.81
CA THR A 24 7.76 25.85 52.29
C THR A 24 8.69 25.99 51.08
N SER A 25 9.17 27.22 50.84
CA SER A 25 10.03 27.55 49.71
C SER A 25 11.43 26.95 49.89
N THR A 26 11.65 25.71 49.45
CA THR A 26 12.99 25.30 49.02
C THR A 26 13.19 25.88 47.63
N GLY A 27 13.81 27.07 47.59
CA GLY A 27 14.09 27.82 46.38
C GLY A 27 15.10 27.13 45.47
N SER A 28 14.62 26.18 44.67
CA SER A 28 15.33 25.74 43.46
C SER A 28 14.96 26.71 42.35
N ALA A 29 15.64 27.85 42.29
CA ALA A 29 15.49 28.78 41.17
C ALA A 29 15.85 28.05 39.87
N TRP A 30 14.84 27.66 39.10
CA TRP A 30 15.01 27.27 37.71
C TRP A 30 15.57 28.48 36.96
N ARG A 31 16.90 28.54 36.84
CA ARG A 31 17.56 29.51 35.97
C ARG A 31 17.20 29.16 34.54
N VAL A 32 16.19 29.84 33.99
CA VAL A 32 15.95 29.87 32.56
C VAL A 32 17.13 30.61 31.95
N ASN A 33 18.08 29.85 31.42
CA ASN A 33 19.25 30.39 30.76
C ASN A 33 18.79 30.95 29.41
N THR A 34 18.32 32.20 29.38
CA THR A 34 18.09 32.92 28.13
C THR A 34 19.45 33.32 27.59
N THR A 35 20.16 32.38 26.96
CA THR A 35 21.31 32.75 26.14
C THR A 35 20.79 33.72 25.10
N ALA A 36 21.23 34.98 25.19
CA ALA A 36 20.94 35.99 24.18
C ALA A 36 21.22 35.37 22.80
N PHE A 37 20.27 35.50 21.87
CA PHE A 37 20.43 35.04 20.50
C PHE A 37 21.66 35.76 19.93
N SER A 38 22.80 35.06 19.93
CA SER A 38 24.02 35.59 19.33
C SER A 38 23.70 35.78 17.86
N PRO A 39 23.82 37.01 17.30
CA PRO A 39 23.54 37.22 15.90
C PRO A 39 24.45 36.27 15.13
N SER A 40 23.83 35.38 14.37
CA SER A 40 24.52 34.39 13.56
C SER A 40 25.62 35.11 12.79
N ALA A 41 26.88 34.74 13.05
CA ALA A 41 28.01 35.19 12.26
C ALA A 41 27.62 35.09 10.78
N PHE A 42 27.98 36.09 9.96
CA PHE A 42 27.64 36.12 8.53
C PHE A 42 28.07 34.81 7.87
N VAL A 43 27.14 33.88 7.71
CA VAL A 43 27.36 32.62 7.01
C VAL A 43 27.18 32.96 5.54
N PRO A 44 28.23 32.82 4.70
CA PRO A 44 28.09 33.07 3.27
C PRO A 44 26.92 32.26 2.72
N TYR A 45 26.14 32.84 1.81
CA TYR A 45 24.91 32.23 1.27
C TYR A 45 25.08 30.74 0.92
N ASN A 46 26.22 30.36 0.33
CA ASN A 46 26.54 28.97 -0.04
C ASN A 46 26.78 28.02 1.16
N HIS A 47 27.28 28.48 2.30
CA HIS A 47 27.63 27.63 3.46
C HIS A 47 26.39 27.19 4.24
N GLY A 48 25.37 28.06 4.36
CA GLY A 48 24.10 27.70 4.98
C GLY A 48 23.39 26.57 4.23
N HIS A 49 23.40 26.61 2.89
CA HIS A 49 22.81 25.56 2.06
C HIS A 49 23.51 24.21 2.20
N LEU A 50 24.84 24.20 2.37
CA LEU A 50 25.61 22.97 2.59
C LEU A 50 25.27 22.32 3.93
N ILE A 51 25.15 23.10 5.01
CA ILE A 51 24.75 22.60 6.33
C ILE A 51 23.34 22.01 6.28
N LEU A 52 22.40 22.71 5.64
CA LEU A 52 21.03 22.22 5.47
C LEU A 52 20.98 20.95 4.61
N ALA A 53 21.79 20.84 3.56
CA ALA A 53 21.90 19.63 2.75
C ALA A 53 22.44 18.45 3.57
N GLN A 54 23.50 18.66 4.35
CA GLN A 54 24.05 17.65 5.26
C GLN A 54 23.05 17.21 6.33
N GLN A 55 22.27 18.15 6.87
CA GLN A 55 21.19 17.83 7.81
C GLN A 55 20.07 17.03 7.16
N ARG A 56 19.68 17.31 5.90
CA ARG A 56 18.63 16.55 5.18
C ARG A 56 19.03 15.10 4.96
N LEU A 57 20.30 14.82 4.67
CA LEU A 57 20.81 13.44 4.51
C LEU A 57 20.73 12.61 5.81
N ARG A 58 20.77 13.27 6.97
CA ARG A 58 20.73 12.62 8.29
C ARG A 58 19.32 12.51 8.88
N ARG A 59 18.29 12.96 8.16
CA ARG A 59 16.90 12.85 8.65
C ARG A 59 16.43 11.41 8.47
N PRO A 60 16.00 10.73 9.55
CA PRO A 60 15.43 9.39 9.41
C PRO A 60 14.12 9.47 8.62
N VAL A 61 13.89 8.46 7.78
CA VAL A 61 12.60 8.28 7.11
C VAL A 61 11.62 7.72 8.15
N SER A 62 10.45 8.33 8.27
CA SER A 62 9.42 7.80 9.17
C SER A 62 8.99 6.40 8.72
N PRO A 63 8.73 5.48 9.66
CA PRO A 63 8.17 4.18 9.30
C PRO A 63 6.81 4.41 8.62
N HIS A 64 6.59 3.76 7.47
CA HIS A 64 5.38 3.95 6.67
C HIS A 64 4.67 2.61 6.47
N LEU A 65 5.22 1.66 5.70
CA LEU A 65 4.58 0.35 5.50
C LEU A 65 4.48 -0.48 6.79
N ALA A 66 5.47 -0.35 7.69
CA ALA A 66 5.54 -1.14 8.91
C ALA A 66 4.49 -0.77 9.97
N ILE A 67 3.97 0.46 9.94
CA ILE A 67 3.01 0.97 10.95
C ILE A 67 1.64 1.31 10.34
N TYR A 68 1.44 1.10 9.04
CA TYR A 68 0.20 1.44 8.37
C TYR A 68 -0.92 0.46 8.73
N ARG A 69 -2.14 0.98 8.91
CA ARG A 69 -3.33 0.14 9.12
C ARG A 69 -3.78 -0.47 7.79
N MET A 70 -3.63 -1.78 7.65
CA MET A 70 -3.99 -2.48 6.43
C MET A 70 -5.50 -2.50 6.20
N GLN A 71 -5.92 -2.13 4.98
CA GLN A 71 -7.29 -2.16 4.47
C GLN A 71 -7.32 -2.91 3.13
N ILE A 72 -8.48 -3.34 2.64
CA ILE A 72 -8.53 -4.14 1.39
C ILE A 72 -7.89 -3.42 0.18
N ASN A 73 -8.11 -2.11 0.07
CA ASN A 73 -7.52 -1.24 -0.97
C ASN A 73 -5.99 -1.12 -0.87
N TYR A 74 -5.42 -1.32 0.31
CA TYR A 74 -3.97 -1.38 0.48
C TYR A 74 -3.38 -2.57 -0.28
N PHE A 75 -4.08 -3.72 -0.31
CA PHE A 75 -3.62 -4.93 -1.00
C PHE A 75 -3.96 -4.95 -2.48
N THR A 76 -5.14 -4.48 -2.89
CA THR A 76 -5.56 -4.59 -4.30
C THR A 76 -4.65 -3.84 -5.26
N SER A 77 -4.08 -2.69 -4.86
CA SER A 77 -3.15 -1.93 -5.70
C SER A 77 -1.81 -2.64 -5.96
N PRO A 78 -1.02 -3.07 -4.95
CA PRO A 78 0.22 -3.81 -5.19
C PRO A 78 -0.05 -5.15 -5.87
N VAL A 79 -1.13 -5.86 -5.52
CA VAL A 79 -1.48 -7.12 -6.22
C VAL A 79 -1.73 -6.86 -7.70
N HIS A 80 -2.39 -5.77 -8.09
CA HIS A 80 -2.59 -5.41 -9.50
C HIS A 80 -1.27 -5.20 -10.26
N ARG A 81 -0.31 -4.54 -9.60
CA ARG A 81 1.04 -4.33 -10.17
C ARG A 81 1.77 -5.65 -10.33
N ILE A 82 1.78 -6.47 -9.27
CA ILE A 82 2.45 -7.78 -9.27
C ILE A 82 1.84 -8.68 -10.34
N THR A 83 0.51 -8.78 -10.41
CA THR A 83 -0.15 -9.61 -11.44
C THR A 83 0.10 -9.08 -12.84
N GLY A 84 0.17 -7.76 -13.04
CA GLY A 84 0.57 -7.16 -14.31
C GLY A 84 1.99 -7.56 -14.71
N CYS A 85 2.94 -7.44 -13.79
CA CYS A 85 4.33 -7.89 -14.01
C CYS A 85 4.41 -9.39 -14.29
N LEU A 86 3.63 -10.23 -13.60
CA LEU A 86 3.61 -11.68 -13.83
C LEU A 86 3.05 -12.02 -15.21
N VAL A 87 1.93 -11.41 -15.61
CA VAL A 87 1.30 -11.67 -16.91
C VAL A 87 2.23 -11.22 -18.04
N SER A 88 2.68 -9.96 -18.03
CA SER A 88 3.60 -9.45 -19.04
C SER A 88 4.94 -10.20 -19.03
N GLY A 89 5.50 -10.42 -17.84
CA GLY A 89 6.77 -11.13 -17.67
C GLY A 89 6.72 -12.56 -18.21
N THR A 90 5.63 -13.29 -17.96
CA THR A 90 5.43 -14.65 -18.50
C THR A 90 5.36 -14.64 -20.02
N ILE A 91 4.61 -13.69 -20.61
CA ILE A 91 4.50 -13.57 -22.07
C ILE A 91 5.86 -13.28 -22.71
N TYR A 92 6.59 -12.30 -22.18
CA TYR A 92 7.91 -11.95 -22.71
C TYR A 92 8.95 -13.06 -22.47
N ALA A 93 8.95 -13.68 -21.29
CA ALA A 93 9.86 -14.77 -20.98
C ALA A 93 9.59 -15.98 -21.89
N PHE A 94 8.32 -16.36 -22.08
CA PHE A 94 7.96 -17.44 -22.98
C PHE A 94 8.35 -17.11 -24.43
N GLY A 95 8.00 -15.92 -24.93
CA GLY A 95 8.33 -15.51 -26.29
C GLY A 95 9.84 -15.46 -26.56
N ALA A 96 10.62 -14.93 -25.61
CA ALA A 96 12.08 -14.90 -25.70
C ALA A 96 12.67 -16.32 -25.65
N THR A 97 12.21 -17.16 -24.73
CA THR A 97 12.66 -18.56 -24.61
C THR A 97 12.35 -19.35 -25.87
N TYR A 98 11.14 -19.18 -26.42
CA TYR A 98 10.72 -19.80 -27.67
C TYR A 98 11.63 -19.40 -28.83
N LEU A 99 11.96 -18.10 -28.94
CA LEU A 99 12.82 -17.58 -30.00
C LEU A 99 14.26 -18.14 -29.92
N VAL A 100 14.84 -18.24 -28.72
CA VAL A 100 16.22 -18.72 -28.57
C VAL A 100 16.32 -20.25 -28.53
N SER A 101 15.20 -20.95 -28.35
CA SER A 101 15.19 -22.40 -28.17
C SER A 101 15.94 -23.22 -29.23
N PRO A 102 15.89 -22.90 -30.54
CA PRO A 102 16.58 -23.68 -31.56
C PRO A 102 18.11 -23.57 -31.45
N LEU A 103 18.63 -22.48 -30.87
CA LEU A 103 20.07 -22.26 -30.70
C LEU A 103 20.66 -23.17 -29.63
N PHE A 104 19.84 -23.62 -28.68
CA PHE A 104 20.24 -24.45 -27.55
C PHE A 104 19.70 -25.89 -27.63
N GLY A 105 18.96 -26.22 -28.70
CA GLY A 105 18.29 -27.51 -28.83
C GLY A 105 17.18 -27.72 -27.79
N TRP A 106 16.56 -26.66 -27.28
CA TRP A 106 15.46 -26.75 -26.32
C TRP A 106 14.13 -27.03 -27.03
N HIS A 107 13.32 -27.91 -26.45
CA HIS A 107 12.00 -28.27 -26.95
C HIS A 107 10.90 -27.54 -26.17
N VAL A 108 10.55 -26.33 -26.62
CA VAL A 108 9.49 -25.48 -26.04
C VAL A 108 8.28 -25.35 -26.97
N ASP A 109 8.09 -26.34 -27.84
CA ASP A 109 6.88 -26.48 -28.65
C ASP A 109 5.68 -26.96 -27.80
N ILE A 110 4.49 -26.79 -28.35
CA ILE A 110 3.23 -27.09 -27.65
C ILE A 110 3.14 -28.58 -27.28
N ALA A 111 3.65 -29.50 -28.11
CA ALA A 111 3.57 -30.93 -27.84
C ALA A 111 4.48 -31.32 -26.67
N SER A 112 5.71 -30.80 -26.64
CA SER A 112 6.66 -31.00 -25.55
C SER A 112 6.13 -30.45 -24.22
N ILE A 113 5.52 -29.26 -24.22
CA ILE A 113 4.90 -28.68 -23.03
C ILE A 113 3.69 -29.52 -22.60
N ALA A 114 2.81 -29.90 -23.52
CA ALA A 114 1.64 -30.72 -23.20
C ALA A 114 2.03 -32.08 -22.59
N ALA A 115 3.08 -32.72 -23.12
CA ALA A 115 3.63 -33.95 -22.57
C ALA A 115 4.19 -33.73 -21.15
N ALA A 116 4.95 -32.66 -20.93
CA ALA A 116 5.52 -32.34 -19.61
C ALA A 116 4.46 -32.15 -18.52
N PHE A 117 3.30 -31.57 -18.85
CA PHE A 117 2.18 -31.42 -17.92
C PHE A 117 1.20 -32.61 -17.94
N GLY A 118 1.32 -33.51 -18.92
CA GLY A 118 0.39 -34.61 -19.19
C GLY A 118 0.35 -35.67 -18.09
N ASP A 119 1.49 -35.98 -17.49
CA ASP A 119 1.61 -37.05 -16.48
C ASP A 119 1.48 -36.55 -15.04
N LEU A 120 1.27 -35.23 -14.85
CA LEU A 120 1.11 -34.67 -13.51
C LEU A 120 -0.18 -35.16 -12.82
N PRO A 121 -0.14 -35.35 -11.48
CA PRO A 121 -1.34 -35.60 -10.69
C PRO A 121 -2.40 -34.51 -10.93
N ILE A 122 -3.68 -34.87 -10.83
CA ILE A 122 -4.81 -33.94 -11.06
C ILE A 122 -4.67 -32.67 -10.21
N ALA A 123 -4.28 -32.82 -8.94
CA ALA A 123 -4.05 -31.69 -8.04
C ALA A 123 -2.95 -30.73 -8.55
N ALA A 124 -1.85 -31.28 -9.08
CA ALA A 124 -0.77 -30.48 -9.65
C ALA A 124 -1.22 -29.74 -10.92
N LYS A 125 -1.95 -30.41 -11.82
CA LYS A 125 -2.55 -29.78 -13.01
C LYS A 125 -3.47 -28.63 -12.64
N LEU A 126 -4.42 -28.86 -11.72
CA LEU A 126 -5.36 -27.83 -11.27
C LEU A 126 -4.63 -26.64 -10.62
N SER A 127 -3.61 -26.91 -9.79
CA SER A 127 -2.82 -25.87 -9.15
C SER A 127 -2.05 -25.02 -10.17
N ALA A 128 -1.42 -25.63 -11.17
CA ALA A 128 -0.70 -24.92 -12.22
C ALA A 128 -1.66 -24.06 -13.05
N LYS A 129 -2.79 -24.61 -13.46
CA LYS A 129 -3.83 -23.89 -14.21
C LYS A 129 -4.36 -22.70 -13.41
N PHE A 130 -4.65 -22.89 -12.13
CA PHE A 130 -5.10 -21.80 -11.26
C PHE A 130 -4.02 -20.74 -11.05
N ALA A 131 -2.75 -21.13 -10.88
CA ALA A 131 -1.63 -20.22 -10.68
C ALA A 131 -1.40 -19.30 -11.89
N PHE A 132 -1.66 -19.76 -13.12
CA PHE A 132 -1.63 -18.91 -14.31
C PHE A 132 -2.95 -18.14 -14.53
N ALA A 133 -4.09 -18.76 -14.25
CA ALA A 133 -5.40 -18.12 -14.47
C ALA A 133 -5.66 -16.97 -13.49
N TRP A 134 -5.34 -17.13 -12.21
CA TRP A 134 -5.69 -16.14 -11.18
C TRP A 134 -5.03 -14.77 -11.38
N PRO A 135 -3.71 -14.66 -11.64
CA PRO A 135 -3.09 -13.37 -11.94
C PRO A 135 -3.73 -12.67 -13.13
N PHE A 136 -4.04 -13.42 -14.20
CA PHE A 136 -4.70 -12.88 -15.38
C PHE A 136 -6.10 -12.35 -15.06
N VAL A 137 -6.97 -13.17 -14.47
CA VAL A 137 -8.34 -12.78 -14.14
C VAL A 137 -8.36 -11.61 -13.14
N PHE A 138 -7.54 -11.67 -12.09
CA PHE A 138 -7.43 -10.58 -11.12
C PHE A 138 -6.98 -9.28 -11.79
N HIS A 139 -5.97 -9.32 -12.66
CA HIS A 139 -5.47 -8.13 -13.35
C HIS A 139 -6.55 -7.50 -14.24
N CYS A 140 -7.28 -8.32 -15.01
CA CYS A 140 -8.36 -7.84 -15.87
C CYS A 140 -9.52 -7.24 -15.05
N VAL A 141 -10.02 -7.97 -14.05
CA VAL A 141 -11.17 -7.52 -13.23
C VAL A 141 -10.81 -6.25 -12.45
N ASN A 142 -9.63 -6.21 -11.81
CA ASN A 142 -9.21 -5.00 -11.12
C ASN A 142 -8.89 -3.86 -12.09
N GLY A 143 -8.35 -4.15 -13.28
CA GLY A 143 -8.11 -3.19 -14.35
C GLY A 143 -9.40 -2.49 -14.79
N CYS A 144 -10.50 -3.22 -14.98
CA CYS A 144 -11.82 -2.62 -15.21
C CYS A 144 -12.23 -1.68 -14.05
N GLY A 145 -11.92 -2.08 -12.81
CA GLY A 145 -12.12 -1.25 -11.63
C GLY A 145 -11.34 0.06 -11.65
N HIS A 146 -10.08 0.04 -12.12
CA HIS A 146 -9.24 1.21 -12.32
C HIS A 146 -9.78 2.12 -13.42
N LEU A 147 -10.21 1.56 -14.56
CA LEU A 147 -10.84 2.34 -15.63
C LEU A 147 -12.11 3.06 -15.15
N ILE A 148 -12.90 2.44 -14.26
CA ILE A 148 -14.05 3.10 -13.64
C ILE A 148 -13.59 4.29 -12.76
N TRP A 149 -12.48 4.15 -12.02
CA TRP A 149 -11.92 5.26 -11.24
C TRP A 149 -11.39 6.39 -12.13
N ASP A 150 -10.82 6.06 -13.29
CA ASP A 150 -10.33 7.06 -14.26
C ASP A 150 -11.47 7.92 -14.83
N THR A 151 -12.70 7.40 -14.86
CA THR A 151 -13.90 8.20 -15.21
C THR A 151 -14.38 9.14 -14.10
N GLY A 152 -13.67 9.20 -12.97
CA GLY A 152 -14.04 10.04 -11.83
C GLY A 152 -15.13 9.45 -10.91
N ARG A 153 -15.38 8.14 -10.96
CA ARG A 153 -16.49 7.47 -10.26
C ARG A 153 -16.01 6.59 -9.09
N ARG A 154 -16.94 6.28 -8.17
CA ARG A 154 -16.78 5.34 -7.02
C ARG A 154 -15.75 5.73 -5.93
N PHE A 155 -15.55 7.03 -5.67
CA PHE A 155 -14.61 7.48 -4.63
C PHE A 155 -15.13 7.48 -3.18
N LYS A 156 -16.37 7.08 -2.91
CA LYS A 156 -16.84 6.96 -1.52
C LYS A 156 -16.17 5.75 -0.87
N THR A 157 -15.69 5.88 0.38
CA THR A 157 -14.98 4.81 1.10
C THR A 157 -15.73 3.48 1.09
N LYS A 158 -17.05 3.50 1.32
CA LYS A 158 -17.89 2.28 1.27
C LYS A 158 -17.86 1.60 -0.12
N GLN A 159 -17.86 2.40 -1.19
CA GLN A 159 -17.81 1.90 -2.57
C GLN A 159 -16.46 1.30 -2.92
N ILE A 160 -15.36 1.91 -2.45
CA ILE A 160 -13.99 1.41 -2.63
C ILE A 160 -13.80 0.09 -1.90
N VAL A 161 -14.24 -0.01 -0.65
CA VAL A 161 -14.14 -1.25 0.14
C VAL A 161 -14.97 -2.36 -0.49
N ALA A 162 -16.23 -2.08 -0.88
CA ALA A 162 -17.07 -3.04 -1.58
C ALA A 162 -16.43 -3.49 -2.90
N GLN A 163 -15.86 -2.55 -3.66
CA GLN A 163 -15.16 -2.85 -4.90
C GLN A 163 -13.99 -3.83 -4.66
N GLY A 164 -13.16 -3.57 -3.66
CA GLY A 164 -12.03 -4.46 -3.31
C GLY A 164 -12.46 -5.91 -3.08
N TRP A 165 -13.52 -6.12 -2.30
CA TRP A 165 -14.06 -7.47 -2.07
C TRP A 165 -14.72 -8.08 -3.31
N THR A 166 -15.42 -7.29 -4.14
CA THR A 166 -15.99 -7.80 -5.40
C THR A 166 -14.90 -8.26 -6.37
N ILE A 167 -13.78 -7.55 -6.45
CA ILE A 167 -12.64 -7.94 -7.29
C ILE A 167 -12.06 -9.27 -6.81
N VAL A 168 -11.83 -9.41 -5.50
CA VAL A 168 -11.31 -10.67 -4.93
C VAL A 168 -12.24 -11.83 -5.24
N GLY A 169 -13.54 -11.69 -4.94
CA GLY A 169 -14.53 -12.74 -5.19
C GLY A 169 -14.62 -13.15 -6.67
N LEU A 170 -14.76 -12.17 -7.57
CA LEU A 170 -14.83 -12.42 -9.02
C LEU A 170 -13.55 -13.05 -9.56
N SER A 171 -12.38 -12.61 -9.09
CA SER A 171 -11.10 -13.16 -9.54
C SER A 171 -10.91 -14.62 -9.15
N LEU A 172 -11.25 -14.98 -7.90
CA LEU A 172 -11.14 -16.35 -7.41
C LEU A 172 -12.15 -17.27 -8.10
N ALA A 173 -13.40 -16.82 -8.25
CA ALA A 173 -14.44 -17.59 -8.94
C ALA A 173 -14.09 -17.81 -10.41
N GLY A 174 -13.68 -16.76 -11.13
CA GLY A 174 -13.28 -16.85 -12.53
C GLY A 174 -12.05 -17.72 -12.75
N ALA A 175 -11.03 -17.59 -11.90
CA ALA A 175 -9.84 -18.42 -11.97
C ALA A 175 -10.11 -19.89 -11.63
N GLY A 176 -10.97 -20.16 -10.64
CA GLY A 176 -11.41 -21.51 -10.29
C GLY A 176 -12.21 -22.16 -11.43
N TRP A 177 -13.10 -21.40 -12.06
CA TRP A 177 -13.81 -21.84 -13.26
C TRP A 177 -12.86 -22.21 -14.38
N LEU A 178 -11.91 -21.32 -14.73
CA LEU A 178 -10.92 -21.59 -15.77
C LEU A 178 -10.06 -22.80 -15.44
N ALA A 179 -9.58 -22.92 -14.20
CA ALA A 179 -8.73 -24.04 -13.80
C ALA A 179 -9.46 -25.39 -13.91
N PHE A 180 -10.77 -25.43 -13.65
CA PHE A 180 -11.55 -26.67 -13.68
C PHE A 180 -12.11 -27.01 -15.07
N MET A 181 -12.53 -26.01 -15.85
CA MET A 181 -13.24 -26.21 -17.13
C MET A 181 -12.35 -26.21 -18.38
N VAL A 182 -11.19 -25.53 -18.33
CA VAL A 182 -10.24 -25.42 -19.46
C VAL A 182 -8.99 -26.15 -19.08
#